data_AF-A0A832CEU4-F1
#
_entry.id   AF-A0A832CEU4-F1
#
_cell.length_a   1.000
_cell.length_b   1.000
_cell.length_c   1.000
_cell.angle_alpha   90.00
_cell.angle_beta   90.00
_cell.angle_gamma   90.00
#
_symmetry.space_group_name_H-M   'P 1'
#
loop_
_entity.id
_entity.type
_entity.pdbx_description
1 polymer ?
#
loop_
_entity_poly.entity_id
_entity_poly.type
_entity_poly.pdbx_seq_one_letter_code
_entity_poly.pdbx_strand_id
1 'polypeptide(L)'
;YDLNGTDTACKMVILANALMEKRVTCRDLQKVEGIEKITVEDLKEARKKGCMIKLVGLADEKRLLVEPMLVPINDKICVDNTLNAVEFKTDMAKEIIIIGHGAGPIETASKMLNDMIEIFKTNNH
;
A
#
# COMPACT_ATOMS: atom_id res chain seq x y z
N TYR A 1 0.04 3.69 -14.86
CA TYR A 1 -0.91 2.93 -14.04
C TYR A 1 -0.33 1.55 -13.85
N ASP A 2 -0.04 1.16 -12.61
CA ASP A 2 0.43 -0.19 -12.26
C ASP A 2 -0.76 -1.14 -12.25
N LEU A 3 -1.02 -1.80 -13.38
CA LEU A 3 -2.17 -2.70 -13.51
C LEU A 3 -1.89 -4.08 -12.93
N ASN A 4 -0.64 -4.55 -13.00
CA ASN A 4 -0.25 -5.91 -12.62
C ASN A 4 0.26 -6.02 -11.17
N GLY A 5 0.45 -4.90 -10.47
CA GLY A 5 0.87 -4.83 -9.07
C GLY A 5 2.38 -4.87 -8.84
N THR A 6 3.19 -4.75 -9.90
CA THR A 6 4.65 -4.86 -9.81
C THR A 6 5.28 -3.66 -9.10
N ASP A 7 4.81 -2.44 -9.40
CA ASP A 7 5.31 -1.23 -8.75
C ASP A 7 4.96 -1.24 -7.26
N THR A 8 3.73 -1.66 -6.93
CA THR A 8 3.30 -1.87 -5.56
C THR A 8 4.14 -2.94 -4.85
N ALA A 9 4.42 -4.07 -5.51
CA ALA A 9 5.23 -5.16 -4.95
C ALA A 9 6.65 -4.70 -4.60
N CYS A 10 7.32 -3.99 -5.52
CA CYS A 10 8.65 -3.44 -5.28
C CYS A 10 8.67 -2.49 -4.08
N LYS A 11 7.65 -1.63 -3.94
CA LYS A 11 7.52 -0.72 -2.79
C LYS A 11 7.30 -1.47 -1.49
N MET A 12 6.51 -2.54 -1.50
CA MET A 12 6.29 -3.37 -0.31
C MET A 12 7.57 -4.06 0.16
N VAL A 13 8.43 -4.51 -0.76
CA VAL A 13 9.74 -5.09 -0.41
C VAL A 13 10.63 -4.04 0.26
N ILE A 14 10.69 -2.82 -0.30
CA ILE A 14 11.49 -1.73 0.27
C ILE A 14 10.99 -1.39 1.68
N LEU A 15 9.68 -1.20 1.85
CA LEU A 15 9.05 -0.92 3.15
C LEU A 15 9.31 -2.01 4.17
N ALA A 16 9.08 -3.28 3.78
CA ALA A 16 9.29 -4.43 4.64
C ALA A 16 10.74 -4.50 5.14
N ASN A 17 11.71 -4.29 4.26
CA ASN A 17 13.12 -4.34 4.64
C ASN A 17 13.55 -3.13 5.47
N ALA A 18 13.04 -1.93 5.16
CA ALA A 18 13.43 -0.70 5.83
C ALA A 18 12.79 -0.52 7.21
N LEU A 19 11.55 -0.96 7.40
CA LEU A 19 10.77 -0.66 8.60
C LEU A 19 10.51 -1.86 9.51
N MET A 20 10.46 -3.06 8.92
CA MET A 20 10.17 -4.30 9.65
C MET A 20 11.41 -5.17 9.80
N GLU A 21 12.58 -4.66 9.39
CA GLU A 21 13.86 -5.39 9.36
C GLU A 21 13.78 -6.75 8.65
N LYS A 22 12.82 -6.89 7.74
CA LYS A 22 12.71 -8.09 6.90
C LYS A 22 13.91 -8.12 5.94
N ARG A 23 14.25 -9.32 5.47
CA ARG A 23 15.29 -9.52 4.43
C ARG A 23 14.67 -10.24 3.25
N VAL A 24 13.65 -9.60 2.67
CA VAL A 24 12.83 -10.16 1.60
C VAL A 24 13.14 -9.51 0.27
N THR A 25 12.80 -10.21 -0.80
CA THR A 25 12.87 -9.81 -2.20
C THR A 25 11.50 -9.92 -2.84
N CYS A 26 11.34 -9.47 -4.10
CA CYS A 26 10.06 -9.61 -4.80
C CYS A 26 9.61 -11.08 -4.95
N ARG A 27 10.54 -12.04 -4.83
CA ARG A 27 10.24 -13.48 -4.90
C ARG A 27 9.62 -14.03 -3.61
N ASP A 28 9.76 -13.31 -2.50
CA ASP A 28 9.24 -13.71 -1.19
C ASP A 28 7.81 -13.20 -0.95
N LEU A 29 7.23 -12.46 -1.91
CA LEU A 29 5.82 -12.09 -1.87
C LEU A 29 4.96 -13.33 -2.05
N GLN A 30 4.04 -13.54 -1.10
CA GLN A 30 3.13 -14.68 -1.12
C GLN A 30 2.14 -14.61 -2.29
N LYS A 31 1.77 -13.39 -2.69
CA LYS A 31 0.83 -13.13 -3.77
C LYS A 31 1.11 -11.76 -4.38
N VAL A 32 1.08 -11.69 -5.71
CA VAL A 32 1.05 -10.44 -6.48
C VAL A 32 -0.05 -10.59 -7.51
N GLU A 33 -1.17 -9.92 -7.28
CA GLU A 33 -2.31 -9.88 -8.19
C GLU A 33 -2.67 -8.43 -8.49
N GLY A 34 -2.72 -8.12 -9.78
CA GLY A 34 -3.12 -6.82 -10.28
C GLY A 34 -4.64 -6.64 -10.39
N ILE A 35 -5.06 -5.51 -10.95
CA ILE A 35 -6.46 -5.17 -11.21
C ILE A 35 -6.94 -5.58 -12.62
N GLU A 36 -6.09 -6.24 -13.42
CA GLU A 36 -6.37 -6.57 -14.83
C GLU A 36 -7.62 -7.43 -15.02
N LYS A 37 -8.00 -8.22 -14.02
CA LYS A 37 -9.17 -9.12 -14.07
C LYS A 37 -10.44 -8.49 -13.45
N ILE A 38 -10.35 -7.29 -12.90
CA ILE A 38 -11.47 -6.63 -12.24
C ILE A 38 -12.44 -6.10 -13.30
N THR A 39 -13.69 -6.54 -13.21
CA THR A 39 -14.74 -6.16 -14.15
C THR A 39 -15.54 -4.97 -13.65
N VAL A 40 -16.28 -4.33 -14.57
CA VAL A 40 -17.23 -3.27 -14.22
C VAL A 40 -18.32 -3.78 -13.25
N GLU A 41 -18.70 -5.05 -13.35
CA GLU A 41 -19.71 -5.63 -12.48
C GLU A 41 -19.17 -5.79 -11.04
N ASP A 42 -17.91 -6.22 -10.87
CA ASP A 42 -17.25 -6.27 -9.56
C ASP A 42 -17.22 -4.89 -8.89
N LEU A 43 -16.94 -3.83 -9.67
CA LEU A 43 -16.94 -2.45 -9.17
C LEU A 43 -18.33 -2.01 -8.72
N LYS A 44 -19.40 -2.38 -9.45
CA LYS A 44 -20.77 -2.08 -9.05
C LYS A 44 -21.18 -2.83 -7.80
N GLU A 45 -20.82 -4.11 -7.69
CA GLU A 45 -21.10 -4.93 -6.51
C GLU A 45 -20.38 -4.41 -5.28
N ALA A 46 -19.11 -4.03 -5.41
CA ALA A 46 -18.35 -3.40 -4.34
C ALA A 46 -19.06 -2.13 -3.84
N ARG A 47 -19.49 -1.25 -4.77
CA ARG A 47 -20.21 -0.02 -4.42
C ARG A 47 -21.53 -0.29 -3.70
N LYS A 48 -22.29 -1.30 -4.13
CA LYS A 48 -23.54 -1.71 -3.44
C LYS A 48 -23.29 -2.17 -2.00
N LYS A 49 -22.12 -2.74 -1.72
CA LYS A 49 -21.68 -3.14 -0.38
C LYS A 49 -21.06 -1.99 0.43
N GLY A 50 -21.02 -0.76 -0.09
CA GLY A 50 -20.37 0.36 0.57
C GLY A 50 -18.83 0.30 0.53
N CYS A 51 -18.26 -0.39 -0.45
CA CYS A 51 -16.82 -0.56 -0.62
C CYS A 51 -16.34 -0.09 -2.00
N MET A 52 -15.04 0.13 -2.12
CA MET A 52 -14.33 0.23 -3.39
C MET A 52 -13.31 -0.91 -3.51
N ILE A 53 -13.02 -1.33 -4.73
CA ILE A 53 -11.89 -2.21 -5.00
C ILE A 53 -10.64 -1.33 -5.12
N LYS A 54 -9.62 -1.61 -4.30
CA LYS A 54 -8.33 -0.91 -4.31
C LYS A 54 -7.21 -1.95 -4.43
N LEU A 55 -6.16 -1.62 -5.18
CA LEU A 55 -4.94 -2.42 -5.19
C LEU A 55 -4.16 -2.14 -3.91
N VAL A 56 -4.03 -3.14 -3.04
CA VAL A 56 -3.44 -2.98 -1.71
C VAL A 56 -2.18 -3.82 -1.60
N GLY A 57 -1.08 -3.17 -1.23
CA GLY A 57 0.12 -3.84 -0.71
C GLY A 57 0.02 -3.97 0.81
N LEU A 58 0.16 -5.20 1.32
CA LEU A 58 0.03 -5.50 2.74
C LEU A 58 1.29 -6.20 3.25
N ALA A 59 1.83 -5.69 4.36
CA ALA A 59 2.93 -6.32 5.09
C ALA A 59 2.61 -6.34 6.59
N ASP A 60 2.58 -7.53 7.18
CA ASP A 60 2.51 -7.76 8.63
C ASP A 60 3.41 -8.95 9.00
N GLU A 61 3.37 -9.44 10.24
CA GLU A 61 4.21 -10.56 10.69
C GLU A 61 4.09 -11.82 9.81
N LYS A 62 2.92 -12.09 9.25
CA LYS A 62 2.60 -13.33 8.51
C LYS A 62 2.41 -13.10 7.02
N ARG A 63 2.15 -11.86 6.61
CA ARG A 63 1.76 -11.51 5.25
C ARG A 63 2.75 -10.57 4.60
N LEU A 64 2.99 -10.82 3.32
CA LEU A 64 3.66 -9.91 2.40
C LEU A 64 3.08 -10.16 1.01
N LEU A 65 2.13 -9.32 0.59
CA LEU A 65 1.36 -9.54 -0.63
C LEU A 65 0.88 -8.23 -1.26
N VAL A 66 0.48 -8.34 -2.52
CA VAL A 66 -0.23 -7.31 -3.28
C VAL A 66 -1.44 -7.94 -3.93
N GLU A 67 -2.63 -7.42 -3.67
CA GLU A 67 -3.86 -7.89 -4.32
C GLU A 67 -4.96 -6.81 -4.33
N PRO A 68 -5.97 -6.93 -5.22
CA PRO A 68 -7.18 -6.13 -5.12
C PRO A 68 -7.97 -6.51 -3.86
N MET A 69 -8.30 -5.52 -3.04
CA MET A 69 -9.08 -5.69 -1.81
C MET A 69 -10.31 -4.79 -1.81
N LEU A 70 -11.38 -5.25 -1.14
CA LEU A 70 -12.53 -4.41 -0.81
C LEU A 70 -12.18 -3.51 0.37
N VAL A 71 -12.21 -2.21 0.14
CA VAL A 71 -11.95 -1.18 1.15
C VAL A 71 -13.24 -0.38 1.37
N PRO A 72 -13.74 -0.23 2.61
CA PRO A 72 -14.91 0.59 2.89
C PRO A 72 -14.74 2.02 2.36
N ILE A 73 -15.80 2.62 1.81
CA ILE A 73 -15.74 3.99 1.25
C ILE A 73 -15.36 5.05 2.29
N ASN A 74 -15.62 4.78 3.57
CA ASN A 74 -15.32 5.68 4.68
C ASN A 74 -13.97 5.40 5.34
N ASP A 75 -13.22 4.41 4.83
CA ASP A 75 -11.88 4.11 5.33
C ASP A 75 -10.89 5.18 4.84
N LYS A 76 -9.95 5.58 5.71
CA LYS A 76 -8.95 6.60 5.44
C LYS A 76 -7.97 6.20 4.33
N ILE A 77 -7.76 4.91 4.10
CA ILE A 77 -6.94 4.41 2.98
C ILE A 77 -7.71 4.37 1.65
N CYS A 78 -9.03 4.61 1.68
CA CYS A 78 -9.89 4.61 0.51
C CYS A 78 -9.81 5.95 -0.26
N VAL A 79 -8.59 6.34 -0.66
CA VAL A 79 -8.31 7.64 -1.27
C VAL A 79 -8.62 7.67 -2.77
N ASP A 80 -8.84 8.87 -3.30
CA ASP A 80 -9.11 9.09 -4.72
C ASP A 80 -7.92 8.73 -5.63
N ASN A 81 -8.19 8.49 -6.90
CA ASN A 81 -7.23 7.91 -7.86
C ASN A 81 -5.95 8.73 -8.08
N THR A 82 -5.92 10.01 -7.71
CA THR A 82 -4.72 10.86 -7.81
C THR A 82 -3.87 10.81 -6.55
N LEU A 83 -4.37 10.20 -5.48
CA LEU A 83 -3.72 10.09 -4.18
C LEU A 83 -3.27 8.65 -3.94
N ASN A 84 -2.15 8.51 -3.24
CA ASN A 84 -1.73 7.27 -2.61
C ASN A 84 -1.89 7.43 -1.10
N ALA A 85 -2.26 6.35 -0.43
CA ALA A 85 -2.32 6.27 1.02
C ALA A 85 -1.42 5.13 1.50
N VAL A 86 -0.71 5.38 2.60
CA VAL A 86 0.02 4.35 3.33
C VAL A 86 -0.39 4.42 4.78
N GLU A 87 -0.89 3.30 5.31
CA GLU A 87 -1.25 3.13 6.72
C GLU A 87 -0.18 2.31 7.42
N PHE A 88 0.28 2.81 8.56
CA PHE A 88 1.17 2.10 9.46
C PHE A 88 0.46 1.86 10.79
N LYS A 89 0.57 0.63 11.27
CA LYS A 89 0.14 0.23 12.60
C LYS A 89 1.38 -0.03 13.44
N THR A 90 1.56 0.79 14.46
CA THR A 90 2.71 0.79 15.36
C THR A 90 2.24 0.69 16.81
N ASP A 91 3.05 0.10 17.67
CA ASP A 91 2.67 -0.05 19.09
C ASP A 91 2.60 1.29 19.82
N MET A 92 3.50 2.22 19.48
CA MET A 92 3.65 3.49 20.19
C MET A 92 2.71 4.59 19.65
N ALA A 93 2.69 4.80 18.33
CA ALA A 93 1.91 5.87 17.70
C ALA A 93 0.53 5.40 17.23
N LYS A 94 0.17 4.13 17.49
CA LYS A 94 -1.04 3.48 16.98
C LYS A 94 -1.09 3.53 15.45
N GLU A 95 -1.96 4.35 14.89
CA GLU A 95 -2.25 4.42 13.46
C GLU A 95 -1.67 5.72 12.89
N ILE A 96 -0.73 5.60 11.96
CA ILE A 96 -0.20 6.73 11.19
C ILE A 96 -0.62 6.53 9.74
N ILE A 97 -1.28 7.54 9.16
CA ILE A 97 -1.66 7.53 7.76
C ILE A 97 -1.01 8.71 7.04
N ILE A 98 -0.35 8.40 5.93
CA ILE A 98 0.26 9.38 5.04
C ILE A 98 -0.50 9.34 3.72
N ILE A 99 -1.02 10.49 3.30
CA ILE A 99 -1.75 10.65 2.03
C ILE A 99 -1.01 11.69 1.20
N GLY A 100 -0.75 11.38 -0.07
CA GLY A 100 -0.03 12.27 -0.97
C GLY A 100 -0.43 12.12 -2.43
N HIS A 101 -0.30 13.20 -3.20
CA HIS A 101 -0.56 13.22 -4.64
C HIS A 101 0.50 12.42 -5.39
N GLY A 102 0.06 11.49 -6.24
CA GLY A 102 0.89 10.75 -7.18
C GLY A 102 1.31 11.61 -8.37
N ALA A 103 2.34 12.45 -8.24
CA ALA A 103 3.01 13.07 -9.37
C ALA A 103 3.98 12.03 -9.98
N GLY A 104 3.43 11.05 -10.69
CA GLY A 104 4.18 9.92 -11.23
C GLY A 104 4.40 8.78 -10.21
N PRO A 105 4.36 7.51 -10.65
CA PRO A 105 4.42 6.35 -9.75
C PRO A 105 5.72 6.25 -8.94
N ILE A 106 6.83 6.83 -9.42
CA ILE A 106 8.15 6.71 -8.79
C ILE A 106 8.43 7.86 -7.80
N GLU A 107 8.05 9.10 -8.09
CA GLU A 107 8.48 10.26 -7.28
C GLU A 107 7.73 10.39 -5.96
N THR A 108 6.41 10.23 -5.93
CA THR A 108 5.62 10.37 -4.70
C THR A 108 5.88 9.27 -3.70
N ALA A 109 5.89 8.02 -4.15
CA ALA A 109 6.12 6.89 -3.25
C ALA A 109 7.54 6.93 -2.70
N SER A 110 8.55 7.22 -3.52
CA SER A 110 9.93 7.39 -3.03
C SER A 110 10.05 8.55 -2.04
N LYS A 111 9.29 9.63 -2.25
CA LYS A 111 9.26 10.75 -1.31
C LYS A 111 8.58 10.39 0.02
N MET A 112 7.42 9.72 -0.01
CA MET A 112 6.76 9.22 1.20
C MET A 112 7.62 8.19 1.95
N LEU A 113 8.33 7.33 1.22
CA LEU A 113 9.28 6.37 1.77
C LEU A 113 10.49 7.08 2.41
N ASN A 114 11.04 8.09 1.73
CA ASN A 114 12.16 8.88 2.24
C ASN A 114 11.78 9.67 3.49
N ASP A 115 10.67 10.41 3.45
CA ASP A 115 10.14 11.17 4.60
C ASP A 115 9.95 10.23 5.80
N MET A 116 9.50 9.00 5.54
CA MET A 116 9.34 7.99 6.59
C MET A 116 10.67 7.43 7.10
N ILE A 117 11.59 7.02 6.22
CA ILE A 117 12.92 6.55 6.63
C ILE A 117 13.62 7.63 7.48
N GLU A 118 13.43 8.90 7.15
CA GLU A 118 13.94 10.04 7.91
C GLU A 118 13.29 10.13 9.31
N ILE A 119 11.97 10.00 9.42
CA ILE A 119 11.28 9.96 10.72
C ILE A 119 11.76 8.78 11.58
N PHE A 120 11.90 7.59 11.01
CA PHE A 120 12.35 6.39 11.74
C PHE A 120 13.81 6.48 12.18
N LYS A 121 14.69 7.06 11.36
CA LYS A 121 16.10 7.29 11.74
C LYS A 121 16.24 8.28 12.89
N THR A 122 15.42 9.33 12.91
CA THR A 122 15.47 10.38 13.94
C THR A 122 15.05 9.87 15.33
N ASN A 123 14.24 8.81 15.41
CA ASN A 123 13.79 8.22 16.67
C ASN A 123 14.75 7.17 17.27
N ASN A 124 15.87 6.86 16.62
CA ASN A 124 16.91 5.93 17.12
C ASN A 124 18.11 6.67 17.77
N HIS A 125 17.87 7.85 18.34
CA HIS A 125 18.82 8.60 19.17
C HIS A 125 18.28 8.81 20.58
#